data_AF-A0A561VI37-F1
#
_entry.id   AF-A0A561VI37-F1
#
_cell.length_a   1.000
_cell.length_b   1.000
_cell.length_c   1.000
_cell.angle_alpha   90.00
_cell.angle_beta   90.00
_cell.angle_gamma   90.00
#
_symmetry.space_group_name_H-M   'P 1'
#
loop_
_entity.id
_entity.type
_entity.pdbx_description
1 polymer ?
#
loop_
_entity_poly.entity_id
_entity_poly.type
_entity_poly.pdbx_seq_one_letter_code
_entity_poly.pdbx_strand_id
1 'polypeptide(L)'
;MRYVKISRGRDGNTLDATGYLDALGAFAERLPPGARAFATDPQHYDLFGGRCVKDLKPVALTLGDGDGDGDGRAWAELRLQHHCWKHEEDLTIRYSGVRSVVADPDGAETDVRSLRDVMLDEVLPHGQGCSHEIAFLAGSMTIVADDLVATWDAADCADRQALSRAAGPPSAAS
;
A
#
# COMPACT_ATOMS: atom_id res chain seq x y z
N MET A 1 3.19 -12.05 -8.48
CA MET A 1 3.64 -12.07 -7.08
C MET A 1 4.39 -13.37 -6.85
N ARG A 2 5.62 -13.31 -6.32
CA ARG A 2 6.54 -14.46 -6.29
C ARG A 2 6.42 -15.26 -4.99
N TYR A 3 6.55 -14.60 -3.85
CA TYR A 3 6.63 -15.21 -2.53
C TYR A 3 5.33 -15.03 -1.74
N VAL A 4 4.73 -13.83 -1.75
CA VAL A 4 3.43 -13.61 -1.12
C VAL A 4 2.36 -14.50 -1.78
N LYS A 5 1.52 -15.12 -0.95
CA LYS A 5 0.41 -15.98 -1.39
C LYS A 5 -0.92 -15.38 -0.98
N ILE A 6 -1.82 -15.33 -1.95
CA ILE A 6 -3.20 -14.89 -1.78
C ILE A 6 -4.11 -15.99 -2.30
N SER A 7 -5.00 -16.49 -1.45
CA SER A 7 -6.03 -17.45 -1.84
C SER A 7 -7.40 -16.80 -1.65
N ARG A 8 -8.14 -16.65 -2.76
CA ARG A 8 -9.51 -16.13 -2.74
C ARG A 8 -10.49 -17.29 -2.56
N GLY A 9 -11.28 -17.27 -1.50
CA GLY A 9 -12.20 -18.34 -1.12
C GLY A 9 -13.63 -17.83 -0.93
N ARG A 10 -14.58 -18.77 -0.90
CA ARG A 10 -16.01 -18.47 -0.67
C ARG A 10 -16.27 -17.87 0.71
N ASP A 11 -15.47 -18.28 1.70
CA ASP A 11 -15.61 -17.90 3.12
C ASP A 11 -14.65 -16.77 3.52
N GLY A 12 -13.93 -16.19 2.56
CA GLY A 12 -12.96 -15.12 2.79
C GLY A 12 -11.66 -15.32 2.03
N ASN A 13 -10.76 -14.34 2.17
CA ASN A 13 -9.44 -14.35 1.55
C ASN A 13 -8.37 -14.71 2.57
N THR A 14 -7.49 -15.64 2.21
CA THR A 14 -6.29 -15.97 2.99
C THR A 14 -5.10 -15.21 2.42
N LEU A 15 -4.34 -14.59 3.32
CA LEU A 15 -3.19 -13.74 3.03
C LEU A 15 -1.98 -14.31 3.77
N ASP A 16 -0.91 -14.64 3.04
CA ASP A 16 0.29 -15.22 3.61
C ASP A 16 1.55 -14.54 3.04
N ALA A 17 2.23 -13.77 3.89
CA ALA A 17 3.50 -13.11 3.59
C ALA A 17 4.71 -13.87 4.16
N THR A 18 4.53 -15.02 4.80
CA THR A 18 5.61 -15.75 5.50
C THR A 18 6.78 -16.06 4.58
N GLY A 19 6.48 -16.62 3.40
CA GLY A 19 7.52 -16.93 2.40
C GLY A 19 8.22 -15.68 1.85
N TYR A 20 7.55 -14.52 1.86
CA TYR A 20 8.17 -13.25 1.48
C TYR A 20 9.12 -12.76 2.57
N LEU A 21 8.68 -12.77 3.83
CA LEU A 21 9.48 -12.36 4.98
C LEU A 21 10.73 -13.24 5.14
N ASP A 22 10.62 -14.55 4.94
CA ASP A 22 11.75 -15.48 4.94
C ASP A 22 12.78 -15.13 3.85
N ALA A 23 12.30 -14.74 2.66
CA ALA A 23 13.16 -14.38 1.53
C ALA A 23 13.73 -12.96 1.64
N LEU A 24 13.00 -12.03 2.27
CA LEU A 24 13.33 -10.61 2.32
C LEU A 24 14.72 -10.37 2.92
N GLY A 25 15.07 -11.07 3.99
CA GLY A 25 16.41 -10.97 4.59
C GLY A 25 17.55 -11.29 3.62
N ALA A 26 17.33 -12.15 2.63
CA ALA A 26 18.34 -12.51 1.64
C ALA A 26 18.52 -11.47 0.52
N PHE A 27 17.59 -10.52 0.37
CA PHE A 27 17.65 -9.56 -0.73
C PHE A 27 17.38 -8.10 -0.37
N ALA A 28 17.03 -7.78 0.87
CA ALA A 28 16.74 -6.43 1.32
C ALA A 28 17.86 -5.44 0.95
N GLU A 29 19.12 -5.83 1.10
CA GLU A 29 20.28 -4.99 0.74
C GLU A 29 20.43 -4.71 -0.77
N ARG A 30 19.68 -5.41 -1.62
CA ARG A 30 19.61 -5.15 -3.07
C ARG A 30 18.45 -4.23 -3.45
N LEU A 31 17.57 -3.91 -2.51
CA LEU A 31 16.52 -2.92 -2.72
C LEU A 31 17.10 -1.50 -2.64
N PRO A 32 16.58 -0.56 -3.45
CA PRO A 32 16.80 0.86 -3.25
C PRO A 32 16.45 1.30 -1.82
N PRO A 33 17.05 2.37 -1.27
CA PRO A 33 16.90 2.74 0.14
C PRO A 33 15.45 2.92 0.59
N GLY A 34 14.61 3.58 -0.19
CA GLY A 34 13.22 3.83 0.18
C GLY A 34 12.35 2.57 0.07
N ALA A 35 12.51 1.81 -1.00
CA ALA A 35 11.90 0.49 -1.18
C ALA A 35 12.27 -0.49 -0.06
N ARG A 36 13.54 -0.47 0.37
CA ARG A 36 14.01 -1.27 1.52
C ARG A 36 13.34 -0.81 2.80
N ALA A 37 13.32 0.49 3.08
CA ALA A 37 12.70 1.03 4.30
C ALA A 37 11.21 0.65 4.39
N PHE A 38 10.49 0.74 3.27
CA PHE A 38 9.09 0.35 3.18
C PHE A 38 8.88 -1.15 3.40
N ALA A 39 9.57 -2.00 2.63
CA ALA A 39 9.40 -3.46 2.71
C ALA A 39 9.85 -4.07 4.04
N THR A 40 10.78 -3.43 4.75
CA THR A 40 11.33 -3.93 6.02
C THR A 40 10.74 -3.25 7.25
N ASP A 41 9.75 -2.35 7.09
CA ASP A 41 9.05 -1.79 8.24
C ASP A 41 8.38 -2.92 9.04
N PRO A 42 8.67 -3.05 10.35
CA PRO A 42 8.14 -4.14 11.17
C PRO A 42 6.61 -4.25 11.20
N GLN A 43 5.89 -3.15 10.93
CA GLN A 43 4.43 -3.12 10.93
C GLN A 43 3.81 -3.44 9.57
N HIS A 44 4.59 -3.42 8.49
CA HIS A 44 4.06 -3.49 7.12
C HIS A 44 3.34 -4.81 6.81
N TYR A 45 3.90 -5.93 7.29
CA TYR A 45 3.32 -7.27 7.14
C TYR A 45 2.63 -7.80 8.41
N ASP A 46 2.58 -7.00 9.49
CA ASP A 46 1.76 -7.32 10.65
C ASP A 46 0.30 -6.98 10.35
N LEU A 47 -0.55 -7.98 10.12
CA LEU A 47 -1.96 -7.76 9.73
C LEU A 47 -2.77 -6.95 10.75
N PHE A 48 -2.28 -6.83 11.99
CA PHE A 48 -2.88 -6.04 13.06
C PHE A 48 -2.16 -4.70 13.30
N GLY A 49 -1.04 -4.44 12.61
CA GLY A 49 -0.26 -3.23 12.70
C GLY A 49 -0.95 -2.03 12.05
N GLY A 50 -0.76 -0.84 12.63
CA GLY A 50 -1.33 0.42 12.14
C GLY A 50 -0.77 0.87 10.79
N ARG A 51 0.41 0.35 10.40
CA ARG A 51 1.08 0.63 9.11
C ARG A 51 1.11 -0.58 8.18
N CYS A 52 0.18 -1.50 8.35
CA CYS A 52 -0.03 -2.57 7.38
C CYS A 52 -0.89 -2.09 6.21
N VAL A 53 -0.46 -2.37 4.98
CA VAL A 53 -1.18 -1.90 3.78
C VAL A 53 -2.53 -2.57 3.56
N LYS A 54 -2.77 -3.76 4.13
CA LYS A 54 -4.03 -4.48 3.99
C LYS A 54 -5.20 -3.59 4.44
N ASP A 55 -6.29 -3.59 3.68
CA ASP A 55 -7.53 -2.81 3.87
C ASP A 55 -7.44 -1.32 3.51
N LEU A 56 -6.27 -0.81 3.11
CA LEU A 56 -6.19 0.55 2.58
C LEU A 56 -6.91 0.66 1.23
N LYS A 57 -7.55 1.79 0.98
CA LYS A 57 -8.42 2.02 -0.20
C LYS A 57 -7.70 2.86 -1.24
N PRO A 58 -7.53 2.39 -2.49
CA PRO A 58 -6.97 3.23 -3.53
C PRO A 58 -7.88 4.42 -3.81
N VAL A 59 -7.34 5.63 -3.74
CA VAL A 59 -8.09 6.87 -4.00
C VAL A 59 -7.58 7.64 -5.20
N ALA A 60 -6.29 7.53 -5.54
CA ALA A 60 -5.73 8.16 -6.72
C ALA A 60 -4.44 7.46 -7.15
N LEU A 61 -4.24 7.37 -8.46
CA LEU A 61 -2.96 7.10 -9.08
C LEU A 61 -2.68 8.28 -10.01
N THR A 62 -1.65 9.05 -9.70
CA THR A 62 -1.21 10.17 -10.54
C THR A 62 0.11 9.81 -11.18
N LEU A 63 0.23 10.05 -12.49
CA LEU A 63 1.45 9.85 -13.25
C LEU A 63 1.92 11.21 -13.75
N GLY A 64 3.23 11.40 -13.82
CA GLY A 64 3.80 12.56 -14.48
C GLY A 64 5.10 12.20 -15.18
N ASP A 65 5.33 12.89 -16.29
CA ASP A 65 6.64 13.02 -16.92
C ASP A 65 7.32 14.26 -16.33
N GLY A 66 8.65 14.39 -16.41
CA GLY A 66 9.33 15.64 -16.01
C GLY A 66 8.65 16.85 -16.66
N ASP A 67 8.21 17.90 -15.96
CA ASP A 67 8.92 18.66 -14.92
C ASP A 67 8.02 19.07 -13.73
N GLY A 68 8.16 18.39 -12.59
CA GLY A 68 7.64 18.80 -11.28
C GLY A 68 8.67 18.73 -10.14
N ASP A 69 9.63 17.78 -10.24
CA ASP A 69 10.63 17.49 -9.19
C ASP A 69 12.10 17.72 -9.65
N GLY A 70 12.32 18.26 -10.86
CA GLY A 70 13.60 18.86 -11.29
C GLY A 70 14.66 17.94 -11.94
N ASP A 71 14.42 16.63 -12.11
CA ASP A 71 15.39 15.70 -12.72
C ASP A 71 14.99 15.15 -14.10
N GLY A 72 13.81 15.54 -14.61
CA GLY A 72 13.28 15.13 -15.91
C GLY A 72 12.79 13.68 -15.98
N ARG A 73 12.72 12.95 -14.85
CA ARG A 73 12.33 11.53 -14.83
C ARG A 73 10.84 11.36 -14.57
N ALA A 74 10.25 10.31 -15.16
CA ALA A 74 8.86 9.95 -14.91
C ALA A 74 8.66 9.53 -13.45
N TRP A 75 7.49 9.86 -12.91
CA TRP A 75 7.10 9.57 -11.53
C TRP A 75 5.66 9.08 -11.44
N ALA A 76 5.34 8.42 -10.34
CA ALA A 76 3.99 8.02 -10.01
C ALA A 76 3.71 8.30 -8.53
N GLU A 77 2.46 8.64 -8.20
CA GLU A 77 1.98 8.76 -6.83
C GLU A 77 0.71 7.93 -6.66
N LEU A 78 0.78 6.93 -5.80
CA LEU A 78 -0.37 6.14 -5.37
C LEU A 78 -0.81 6.63 -3.99
N ARG A 79 -2.06 7.07 -3.91
CA ARG A 79 -2.69 7.47 -2.64
C ARG A 79 -3.66 6.39 -2.20
N LEU A 80 -3.49 5.95 -0.96
CA LEU A 80 -4.28 4.92 -0.31
C LEU A 80 -4.88 5.50 0.98
N GLN A 81 -6.20 5.52 1.06
CA GLN A 81 -6.92 6.01 2.22
C GLN A 81 -7.04 4.92 3.30
N HIS A 82 -6.93 5.34 4.54
CA HIS A 82 -7.10 4.54 5.75
C HIS A 82 -8.47 3.85 5.81
N HIS A 83 -8.54 2.70 6.47
CA HIS A 83 -9.80 2.13 6.90
C HIS A 83 -10.03 2.47 8.38
N CYS A 84 -11.03 3.31 8.70
CA CYS A 84 -11.31 3.89 10.02
C CYS A 84 -11.21 2.98 11.27
N TRP A 85 -11.54 1.69 11.14
CA TRP A 85 -11.45 0.72 12.25
C TRP A 85 -10.03 0.18 12.49
N LYS A 86 -9.17 0.22 11.48
CA LYS A 86 -7.84 -0.40 11.48
C LYS A 86 -6.70 0.61 11.48
N HIS A 87 -6.87 1.69 10.72
CA HIS A 87 -5.81 2.66 10.43
C HIS A 87 -6.18 4.04 10.96
N GLU A 88 -5.15 4.80 11.34
CA GLU A 88 -5.24 6.22 11.75
C GLU A 88 -4.49 7.14 10.78
N GLU A 89 -3.80 6.56 9.78
CA GLU A 89 -2.95 7.28 8.82
C GLU A 89 -3.36 6.86 7.40
N ASP A 90 -3.40 7.83 6.48
CA ASP A 90 -3.42 7.57 5.03
C ASP A 90 -1.99 7.26 4.56
N LEU A 91 -1.85 6.49 3.48
CA LEU A 91 -0.56 6.15 2.89
C LEU A 91 -0.42 6.78 1.51
N THR A 92 0.63 7.56 1.31
CA THR A 92 1.07 8.03 0.00
C THR A 92 2.38 7.34 -0.38
N ILE A 93 2.40 6.68 -1.54
CA ILE A 93 3.61 6.08 -2.10
C ILE A 93 4.01 6.86 -3.35
N ARG A 94 5.16 7.54 -3.29
CA ARG A 94 5.76 8.24 -4.44
C ARG A 94 6.87 7.39 -5.04
N TYR A 95 6.78 7.14 -6.33
CA TYR A 95 7.77 6.39 -7.11
C TYR A 95 8.57 7.35 -7.98
N SER A 96 9.89 7.23 -7.96
CA SER A 96 10.80 8.00 -8.81
C SER A 96 11.35 7.13 -9.95
N GLY A 97 11.65 7.75 -11.09
CA GLY A 97 12.20 7.02 -12.24
C GLY A 97 11.34 5.85 -12.70
N VAL A 98 10.02 6.07 -12.77
CA VAL A 98 9.04 5.07 -13.19
C VAL A 98 9.29 4.65 -14.63
N ARG A 99 9.36 3.34 -14.89
CA ARG A 99 9.45 2.78 -16.25
C ARG A 99 8.19 2.10 -16.72
N SER A 100 7.45 1.49 -15.81
CA SER A 100 6.20 0.82 -16.15
C SER A 100 5.23 0.87 -14.98
N VAL A 101 3.97 1.11 -15.32
CA VAL A 101 2.82 0.93 -14.44
C VAL A 101 1.84 0.06 -15.20
N VAL A 102 1.55 -1.12 -14.67
CA VAL A 102 0.61 -2.07 -15.26
C VAL A 102 -0.45 -2.37 -14.23
N ALA A 103 -1.69 -1.98 -14.51
CA ALA A 103 -2.85 -2.39 -13.74
C ALA A 103 -3.57 -3.53 -14.48
N ASP A 104 -3.98 -4.54 -13.73
CA ASP A 104 -4.74 -5.70 -14.22
C ASP A 104 -6.01 -5.84 -13.37
N PRO A 105 -7.06 -5.03 -13.65
CA PRO A 105 -8.34 -5.09 -12.94
C PRO A 105 -9.14 -6.33 -13.34
N ASP A 106 -9.91 -6.90 -12.40
CA ASP A 106 -10.80 -8.05 -12.67
C ASP A 106 -12.00 -7.68 -13.58
N GLY A 107 -12.16 -6.40 -13.94
CA GLY A 107 -13.23 -5.85 -14.77
C GLY A 107 -12.72 -4.82 -15.78
N ALA A 108 -13.62 -4.23 -16.58
CA ALA A 108 -13.26 -3.30 -17.66
C ALA A 108 -12.96 -1.86 -17.19
N GLU A 109 -13.16 -1.54 -15.92
CA GLU A 109 -12.98 -0.19 -15.39
C GLU A 109 -11.51 0.12 -15.10
N THR A 110 -11.02 1.24 -15.64
CA THR A 110 -9.62 1.65 -15.55
C THR A 110 -9.31 2.62 -14.40
N ASP A 111 -10.32 3.06 -13.62
CA ASP A 111 -10.11 3.87 -12.42
C ASP A 111 -9.44 3.02 -11.34
N VAL A 112 -8.38 3.53 -10.71
CA VAL A 112 -7.68 2.85 -9.60
C VAL A 112 -8.61 2.45 -8.46
N ARG A 113 -9.72 3.18 -8.26
CA ARG A 113 -10.73 2.88 -7.24
C ARG A 113 -11.46 1.57 -7.51
N SER A 114 -11.53 1.14 -8.78
CA SER A 114 -12.18 -0.13 -9.18
C SER A 114 -11.42 -1.35 -8.66
N LEU A 115 -10.12 -1.20 -8.36
CA LEU A 115 -9.29 -2.26 -7.77
C LEU A 115 -9.73 -2.63 -6.34
N ARG A 116 -10.46 -1.74 -5.65
CA ARG A 116 -10.92 -1.90 -4.26
C ARG A 116 -9.74 -2.06 -3.28
N ASP A 117 -10.03 -2.43 -2.04
CA ASP A 117 -9.08 -2.42 -0.93
C ASP A 117 -7.84 -3.30 -1.21
N VAL A 118 -6.68 -2.85 -0.74
CA VAL A 118 -5.42 -3.58 -0.80
C VAL A 118 -5.54 -4.87 0.01
N MET A 119 -5.11 -5.97 -0.60
CA MET A 119 -4.98 -7.26 0.08
C MET A 119 -3.60 -7.41 0.70
N LEU A 120 -2.56 -7.30 -0.12
CA LEU A 120 -1.15 -7.40 0.25
C LEU A 120 -0.29 -6.88 -0.91
N ASP A 121 0.97 -6.62 -0.64
CA ASP A 121 1.94 -6.22 -1.65
C ASP A 121 3.28 -6.96 -1.51
N GLU A 122 4.11 -6.84 -2.53
CA GLU A 122 5.42 -7.45 -2.62
C GLU A 122 6.40 -6.49 -3.31
N VAL A 123 7.52 -6.19 -2.66
CA VAL A 123 8.60 -5.39 -3.25
C VAL A 123 9.81 -6.28 -3.52
N LEU A 124 10.28 -6.31 -4.77
CA LEU A 124 11.43 -7.11 -5.18
C LEU A 124 12.51 -6.24 -5.83
N PRO A 125 13.80 -6.61 -5.70
CA PRO A 125 14.86 -6.01 -6.50
C PRO A 125 14.57 -6.21 -7.99
N HIS A 126 14.74 -5.15 -8.76
CA HIS A 126 14.64 -5.16 -10.21
C HIS A 126 15.95 -4.65 -10.81
N GLY A 127 16.30 -5.07 -12.02
CA GLY A 127 17.57 -4.67 -12.67
C GLY A 127 17.73 -3.16 -12.88
N GLN A 128 16.65 -2.40 -12.66
CA GLN A 128 16.63 -0.95 -12.79
C GLN A 128 16.29 -0.24 -11.45
N GLY A 129 16.06 -0.96 -10.35
CA GLY A 129 15.65 -0.38 -9.06
C GLY A 129 14.80 -1.40 -8.29
N CYS A 130 13.50 -1.15 -8.17
CA CYS A 130 12.56 -2.10 -7.59
C CYS A 130 11.35 -2.38 -8.50
N SER A 131 10.73 -3.54 -8.27
CA SER A 131 9.39 -3.87 -8.73
C SER A 131 8.49 -3.96 -7.51
N HIS A 132 7.39 -3.21 -7.51
CA HIS A 132 6.37 -3.23 -6.47
C HIS A 132 5.08 -3.78 -7.07
N GLU A 133 4.67 -4.95 -6.61
CA GLU A 133 3.40 -5.57 -7.00
C GLU A 133 2.41 -5.49 -5.85
N ILE A 134 1.22 -4.95 -6.11
CA ILE A 134 0.16 -4.75 -5.14
C ILE A 134 -1.06 -5.55 -5.60
N ALA A 135 -1.53 -6.45 -4.76
CA ALA A 135 -2.80 -7.13 -4.98
C ALA A 135 -3.92 -6.38 -4.27
N PHE A 136 -5.03 -6.21 -4.97
CA PHE A 136 -6.25 -5.62 -4.46
C PHE A 136 -7.39 -6.64 -4.50
N LEU A 137 -8.52 -6.30 -3.87
CA LEU A 137 -9.70 -7.15 -3.87
C LEU A 137 -10.28 -7.40 -5.28
N ALA A 138 -10.05 -6.50 -6.24
CA ALA A 138 -10.54 -6.58 -7.62
C ALA A 138 -9.45 -6.33 -8.67
N GLY A 139 -8.28 -6.96 -8.49
CA GLY A 139 -7.20 -6.94 -9.48
C GLY A 139 -5.81 -6.81 -8.85
N SER A 140 -4.85 -6.37 -9.66
CA SER A 140 -3.49 -6.10 -9.22
C SER A 140 -2.87 -4.90 -9.93
N MET A 141 -1.78 -4.37 -9.38
CA MET A 141 -0.95 -3.36 -10.01
C MET A 141 0.52 -3.70 -9.83
N THR A 142 1.33 -3.51 -10.87
CA THR A 142 2.79 -3.63 -10.81
C THR A 142 3.43 -2.33 -11.26
N ILE A 143 4.35 -1.80 -10.45
CA ILE A 143 5.12 -0.60 -10.74
C ILE A 143 6.62 -0.94 -10.72
N VAL A 144 7.33 -0.56 -11.78
CA VAL A 144 8.80 -0.65 -11.85
C VAL A 144 9.37 0.76 -11.80
N ALA A 145 10.25 1.01 -10.83
CA ALA A 145 10.75 2.34 -10.49
C ALA A 145 12.24 2.30 -10.06
N ASP A 146 12.90 3.46 -10.02
CA ASP A 146 14.24 3.63 -9.43
C ASP A 146 14.20 3.36 -7.94
N ASP A 147 13.25 3.97 -7.25
CA ASP A 147 12.97 3.83 -5.83
C ASP A 147 11.51 4.24 -5.55
N LEU A 148 11.07 4.06 -4.30
CA LEU A 148 9.81 4.57 -3.77
C LEU A 148 10.01 5.22 -2.40
N VAL A 149 9.15 6.18 -2.05
CA VAL A 149 9.05 6.76 -0.72
C VAL A 149 7.61 6.61 -0.25
N ALA A 150 7.44 5.97 0.89
CA ALA A 150 6.16 5.80 1.55
C ALA A 150 6.05 6.78 2.72
N THR A 151 4.99 7.58 2.71
CA THR A 151 4.65 8.53 3.77
C THR A 151 3.31 8.15 4.35
N TRP A 152 3.27 7.97 5.68
CA TRP A 152 2.05 7.80 6.45
C TRP A 152 1.68 9.15 7.07
N ASP A 153 0.51 9.65 6.73
CA ASP A 153 0.01 10.96 7.19
C ASP A 153 -1.23 10.77 8.05
N ALA A 154 -1.27 11.40 9.23
CA ALA A 154 -2.41 11.31 10.14
C ALA A 154 -3.72 11.67 9.43
N ALA A 155 -4.72 10.82 9.57
CA ALA A 155 -6.01 10.96 8.92
C ALA A 155 -7.13 11.08 9.94
N ASP A 156 -8.00 12.08 9.73
CA ASP A 156 -9.19 12.27 10.54
C ASP A 156 -10.30 11.33 10.08
N CYS A 157 -10.66 10.36 10.93
CA CYS A 157 -11.80 9.51 10.69
C CYS A 157 -13.09 10.14 11.27
N ALA A 158 -13.99 10.60 10.40
CA ALA A 158 -15.30 11.13 10.78
C ALA A 158 -16.16 10.09 11.52
N ASP A 159 -16.07 8.80 11.17
CA ASP A 159 -16.85 7.72 11.79
C ASP A 159 -16.45 7.48 13.26
N ARG A 160 -15.17 7.68 13.60
CA ARG A 160 -14.67 7.60 14.97
C ARG A 160 -15.13 8.81 15.81
N GLN A 161 -15.23 9.98 15.18
CA GLN A 161 -15.82 11.17 15.81
C GLN A 161 -17.33 11.00 16.08
N ALA A 162 -18.06 10.29 15.20
CA ALA A 162 -19.47 9.98 15.42
C ALA A 162 -19.69 9.00 16.59
N LEU A 163 -18.86 7.95 16.70
CA LEU A 163 -18.93 6.98 17.80
C LEU A 163 -18.53 7.60 19.16
N SER A 164 -17.50 8.44 19.20
CA SER A 164 -17.10 9.14 20.44
C SER A 164 -18.12 10.19 20.89
N ARG A 165 -18.80 10.88 19.97
CA ARG A 165 -19.92 11.79 20.29
C ARG A 165 -21.15 11.05 20.81
N ALA A 166 -21.39 9.82 20.35
CA ALA A 166 -22.50 8.99 20.83
C ALA A 166 -22.26 8.38 22.22
N ALA A 167 -21.00 8.20 22.63
CA ALA A 167 -20.66 7.57 23.91
C ALA A 167 -20.93 8.43 25.16
N GLY A 168 -21.09 9.76 24.99
CA GLY A 168 -21.33 10.70 26.10
C GLY A 168 -20.18 10.78 27.12
N PRO A 169 -20.07 11.86 27.91
CA PRO A 169 -19.10 11.89 29.01
C PRO A 169 -19.47 10.83 30.07
N PRO A 170 -18.49 10.19 30.74
CA PRO A 170 -18.79 9.27 31.83
C PRO A 170 -19.58 10.01 32.92
N SER A 171 -20.71 9.42 33.32
CA SER A 171 -21.55 9.92 34.41
C SER A 171 -20.69 10.07 35.67
N ALA A 172 -20.58 11.30 36.17
CA ALA A 172 -19.94 11.57 37.46
C ALA A 172 -20.81 10.94 38.56
N ALA A 173 -20.38 9.79 39.07
CA ALA A 173 -20.98 9.20 40.25
C ALA A 173 -20.79 10.15 41.45
N SER A 174 -21.91 10.56 42.06
CA SER A 174 -21.98 11.34 43.30
C SER A 174 -22.00 10.43 44.52
#